data_AF-A7VY34-F1
#
_entry.id   AF-A7VY34-F1
#
_cell.length_a   1.000
_cell.length_b   1.000
_cell.length_c   1.000
_cell.angle_alpha   90.00
_cell.angle_beta   90.00
_cell.angle_gamma   90.00
#
_symmetry.space_group_name_H-M   'P 1'
#
loop_
_entity.id
_entity.type
_entity.pdbx_description
1 polymer ?
#
loop_
_entity_poly.entity_id
_entity_poly.type
_entity_poly.pdbx_seq_one_letter_code
_entity_poly.pdbx_strand_id
1 'polypeptide(L)'
;MAKTKLGGKKLNLLKDLFPSLTPIIGFISCIGATIVALLGGWDNIIIILIIFMIIDYISGLIVAIVFKKSTKSANGALESNAGFKGLCRKAMILLMIIIAAQFDKLLGIDWVRESIIIAFIVNESISIIENAGLMGLPIPQGLKKAIDILSNKSNDSEKRQ
;
A
#
# COMPACT_ATOMS: atom_id res chain seq x y z
N MET A 1 40.95 21.23 26.68
CA MET A 1 41.26 19.83 26.33
C MET A 1 40.02 18.90 26.23
N ALA A 2 38.81 19.40 25.95
CA ALA A 2 37.57 18.60 25.99
C ALA A 2 36.89 18.32 24.62
N LYS A 3 37.35 18.94 23.52
CA LYS A 3 36.71 18.82 22.19
C LYS A 3 37.07 17.54 21.41
N THR A 4 38.16 16.86 21.75
CA THR A 4 38.63 15.63 21.07
C THR A 4 37.93 14.35 21.53
N LYS A 5 37.43 14.29 22.78
CA LYS A 5 36.76 13.09 23.34
C LYS A 5 35.35 12.86 22.78
N LEU A 6 34.62 13.93 22.43
CA LEU A 6 33.24 13.84 21.94
C LEU A 6 33.17 13.29 20.50
N GLY A 7 34.12 13.69 19.64
CA GLY A 7 34.22 13.19 18.27
C GLY A 7 34.61 11.72 18.19
N GLY A 8 35.53 11.26 19.05
CA GLY A 8 35.93 9.85 19.13
C GLY A 8 34.81 8.92 19.59
N LYS A 9 33.99 9.34 20.58
CA LYS A 9 32.87 8.52 21.07
C LYS A 9 31.76 8.38 20.01
N LYS A 10 31.44 9.46 19.28
CA LYS A 10 30.46 9.41 18.18
C LYS A 10 30.96 8.55 17.00
N LEU A 11 32.25 8.60 16.71
CA LEU A 11 32.87 7.80 15.67
C LEU A 11 32.87 6.30 16.00
N ASN A 12 33.10 5.94 17.26
CA ASN A 12 33.02 4.55 17.72
C ASN A 12 31.57 4.05 17.73
N LEU A 13 30.62 4.87 18.20
CA LEU A 13 29.19 4.55 18.12
C LEU A 13 28.72 4.27 16.69
N LEU A 14 29.16 5.07 15.71
CA LEU A 14 28.84 4.83 14.30
C LEU A 14 29.50 3.55 13.78
N LYS A 15 30.77 3.31 14.12
CA LYS A 15 31.50 2.09 13.73
C LYS A 15 30.91 0.81 14.34
N ASP A 16 30.26 0.90 15.50
CA ASP A 16 29.58 -0.22 16.13
C ASP A 16 28.13 -0.38 15.62
N LEU A 17 27.50 0.73 15.21
CA LEU A 17 26.13 0.76 14.68
C LEU A 17 26.02 0.20 13.26
N PHE A 18 26.97 0.49 12.36
CA PHE A 18 26.89 -0.01 10.98
C PHE A 18 26.94 -1.56 10.90
N PRO A 19 27.91 -2.26 11.52
CA PRO A 19 28.00 -3.72 11.47
C PRO A 19 26.84 -4.45 12.16
N SER A 20 26.23 -3.83 13.17
CA SER A 20 25.05 -4.39 13.85
C SER A 20 23.77 -4.23 13.05
N LEU A 21 23.68 -3.23 12.17
CA LEU A 21 22.55 -3.05 11.23
C LEU A 21 22.66 -3.94 9.98
N THR A 22 23.87 -4.26 9.51
CA THR A 22 24.10 -5.10 8.33
C THR A 22 23.33 -6.43 8.33
N PRO A 23 23.34 -7.24 9.41
CA PRO A 23 22.59 -8.50 9.43
C PRO A 23 21.07 -8.28 9.38
N ILE A 24 20.55 -7.21 9.98
CA ILE A 24 19.13 -6.87 9.96
C ILE A 24 18.69 -6.49 8.55
N ILE A 25 19.47 -5.62 7.88
CA ILE A 25 19.23 -5.24 6.49
C ILE A 25 19.32 -6.46 5.58
N GLY A 26 20.31 -7.33 5.80
CA GLY A 26 20.47 -8.58 5.06
C GLY A 26 19.26 -9.49 5.19
N PHE A 27 18.75 -9.68 6.40
CA PHE A 27 17.56 -10.50 6.65
C PHE A 27 16.31 -9.93 5.98
N ILE A 28 16.08 -8.61 6.10
CA ILE A 28 14.96 -7.93 5.44
C ILE A 28 15.09 -8.04 3.91
N SER A 29 16.31 -7.93 3.38
CA SER A 29 16.57 -8.06 1.94
C SER A 29 16.27 -9.46 1.43
N CYS A 30 16.63 -10.52 2.18
CA CYS A 30 16.31 -11.90 1.83
C CYS A 30 14.79 -12.14 1.80
N ILE A 31 14.05 -11.63 2.78
CA ILE A 31 12.59 -11.72 2.80
C ILE A 31 12.00 -10.97 1.61
N GLY A 32 12.44 -9.73 1.38
CA GLY A 32 11.98 -8.91 0.26
C GLY A 32 12.23 -9.57 -1.09
N ALA A 33 13.44 -10.10 -1.30
CA ALA A 33 13.80 -10.83 -2.51
C ALA A 33 12.92 -12.07 -2.72
N THR A 34 12.61 -12.81 -1.65
CA THR A 34 11.72 -13.97 -1.70
C THR A 34 10.30 -13.56 -2.10
N ILE A 35 9.76 -12.49 -1.52
CA ILE A 35 8.43 -11.99 -1.85
C ILE A 35 8.36 -11.54 -3.32
N VAL A 36 9.37 -10.80 -3.81
CA VAL A 36 9.45 -10.36 -5.20
C VAL A 36 9.48 -11.55 -6.16
N ALA A 37 10.23 -12.60 -5.83
CA ALA A 37 10.26 -13.83 -6.62
C ALA A 37 8.88 -14.53 -6.65
N LEU A 38 8.15 -14.52 -5.53
CA LEU A 38 6.79 -15.08 -5.44
C LEU A 38 5.75 -14.26 -6.20
N LEU A 39 5.91 -12.94 -6.24
CA LEU A 39 5.05 -12.03 -7.02
C LEU A 39 5.20 -12.20 -8.55
N GLY A 40 6.15 -13.03 -9.01
CA GLY A 40 6.39 -13.26 -10.43
C GLY A 40 7.38 -12.26 -11.05
N GLY A 41 8.04 -11.42 -10.26
CA GLY A 41 9.06 -10.48 -10.72
C GLY A 41 8.86 -9.05 -10.21
N TRP A 42 9.80 -8.18 -10.57
CA TRP A 42 9.77 -6.74 -10.27
C TRP A 42 9.66 -5.94 -11.56
N ASP A 43 8.46 -5.89 -12.12
CA ASP A 43 8.16 -5.23 -13.38
C ASP A 43 7.35 -3.94 -13.18
N ASN A 44 7.18 -3.20 -14.27
CA ASN A 44 6.52 -1.89 -14.24
C ASN A 44 5.11 -1.95 -13.67
N ILE A 45 4.38 -3.04 -13.91
CA ILE A 45 2.99 -3.13 -13.46
C ILE A 45 2.87 -3.31 -11.93
N ILE A 46 3.78 -4.06 -11.30
CA ILE A 46 3.90 -4.13 -9.84
C ILE A 46 4.30 -2.76 -9.27
N ILE A 47 5.26 -2.08 -9.90
CA ILE A 47 5.70 -0.74 -9.45
C ILE A 47 4.53 0.25 -9.49
N ILE A 48 3.75 0.26 -10.58
CA ILE A 48 2.57 1.12 -10.72
C ILE A 48 1.56 0.80 -9.60
N LEU A 49 1.23 -0.47 -9.37
CA LEU A 49 0.31 -0.84 -8.29
C LEU A 49 0.79 -0.34 -6.92
N ILE A 50 2.07 -0.51 -6.60
CA ILE A 50 2.64 -0.04 -5.32
C ILE A 50 2.53 1.48 -5.18
N ILE A 51 2.80 2.24 -6.25
CA ILE A 51 2.64 3.69 -6.25
C ILE A 51 1.19 4.07 -5.96
N PHE A 52 0.23 3.42 -6.63
CA PHE A 52 -1.20 3.67 -6.40
C PHE A 52 -1.61 3.33 -4.97
N MET A 53 -1.14 2.20 -4.43
CA MET A 53 -1.39 1.82 -3.03
C MET A 53 -0.84 2.85 -2.03
N ILE A 54 0.35 3.40 -2.29
CA ILE A 54 0.99 4.42 -1.45
C ILE A 54 0.19 5.73 -1.50
N ILE A 55 -0.17 6.19 -2.71
CA ILE A 55 -0.96 7.42 -2.89
C ILE A 55 -2.32 7.28 -2.20
N ASP A 56 -3.00 6.15 -2.38
CA ASP A 56 -4.27 5.88 -1.70
C ASP A 56 -4.12 5.89 -0.17
N TYR A 57 -3.10 5.22 0.36
CA TYR A 57 -2.88 5.18 1.81
C TYR A 57 -2.59 6.57 2.40
N ILE A 58 -1.70 7.33 1.75
CA ILE A 58 -1.34 8.68 2.20
C ILE A 58 -2.55 9.63 2.08
N SER A 59 -3.26 9.60 0.95
CA SER A 59 -4.44 10.45 0.74
C SER A 59 -5.54 10.11 1.74
N GLY A 60 -5.80 8.83 1.99
CA GLY A 60 -6.78 8.37 2.99
C GLY A 60 -6.38 8.79 4.41
N LEU A 61 -5.09 8.75 4.74
CA LEU A 61 -4.58 9.28 5.99
C LEU A 61 -4.86 10.77 6.11
N ILE A 62 -4.49 11.58 5.11
CA ILE A 62 -4.74 13.04 5.08
C ILE A 62 -6.22 13.35 5.27
N VAL A 63 -7.12 12.65 4.56
CA VAL A 63 -8.57 12.81 4.72
C VAL A 63 -9.01 12.52 6.15
N ALA A 64 -8.50 11.46 6.77
CA ALA A 64 -8.85 11.09 8.14
C ALA A 64 -8.34 12.09 9.19
N ILE A 65 -7.11 12.59 9.04
CA ILE A 65 -6.51 13.54 10.00
C ILE A 65 -7.09 14.94 9.84
N VAL A 66 -7.05 15.47 8.61
CA VAL A 66 -7.28 16.90 8.33
C VAL A 66 -8.75 17.19 8.16
N PHE A 67 -9.46 16.35 7.42
CA PHE A 67 -10.85 16.61 7.06
C PHE A 67 -11.85 15.98 8.04
N LYS A 68 -11.40 15.08 8.93
CA LYS A 68 -12.24 14.32 9.89
C LYS A 68 -13.50 13.71 9.26
N LYS A 69 -13.42 13.41 7.97
CA LYS A 69 -14.49 12.92 7.10
C LYS A 69 -14.10 11.59 6.48
N SER A 70 -13.25 10.81 7.17
CA SER A 70 -12.89 9.49 6.65
C SER A 70 -14.13 8.60 6.57
N THR A 71 -14.44 8.14 5.37
CA THR A 71 -15.47 7.13 5.09
C THR A 71 -15.11 5.75 5.63
N LYS A 72 -13.88 5.57 6.15
CA LYS A 72 -13.35 4.29 6.65
C LYS A 72 -13.35 4.17 8.18
N SER A 73 -13.92 5.13 8.91
CA SER A 73 -14.07 5.11 10.38
C SER A 73 -15.50 5.46 10.78
N ALA A 74 -16.09 4.73 11.73
CA ALA A 74 -17.46 4.96 12.20
C ALA A 74 -17.66 6.37 12.80
N ASN A 75 -16.58 7.02 13.24
CA ASN A 75 -16.60 8.35 13.87
C ASN A 75 -15.89 9.43 13.04
N GLY A 76 -15.48 9.15 11.80
CA GLY A 76 -14.80 10.13 10.91
C GLY A 76 -13.37 10.53 11.32
N ALA A 77 -12.93 10.18 12.52
CA ALA A 77 -11.59 10.41 13.06
C ALA A 77 -10.68 9.17 12.95
N LEU A 78 -9.36 9.40 13.07
CA LEU A 78 -8.35 8.35 13.15
C LEU A 78 -8.61 7.41 14.33
N GLU A 79 -9.14 6.22 14.05
CA GLU A 79 -8.88 5.06 14.88
C GLU A 79 -7.78 4.22 14.22
N SER A 80 -6.77 3.82 14.99
CA SER A 80 -5.65 3.01 14.46
C SER A 80 -6.14 1.71 13.81
N ASN A 81 -7.26 1.17 14.28
CA ASN A 81 -7.93 -0.01 13.74
C ASN A 81 -8.39 0.18 12.28
N ALA A 82 -8.84 1.38 11.90
CA ALA A 82 -9.28 1.66 10.53
C ALA A 82 -8.09 1.69 9.55
N GLY A 83 -6.97 2.33 9.95
CA GLY A 83 -5.75 2.36 9.16
C GLY A 83 -5.13 0.98 8.98
N PHE A 84 -5.10 0.19 10.06
CA PHE A 84 -4.60 -1.19 10.03
C PHE A 84 -5.46 -2.09 9.12
N LYS A 85 -6.80 -1.99 9.21
CA LYS A 85 -7.71 -2.73 8.33
C LYS A 85 -7.45 -2.41 6.84
N GLY A 86 -7.19 -1.14 6.52
CA GLY A 86 -6.81 -0.71 5.16
C GLY A 86 -5.51 -1.34 4.68
N LEU A 87 -4.49 -1.39 5.55
CA LEU A 87 -3.20 -2.02 5.24
C LEU A 87 -3.33 -3.54 5.07
N CYS A 88 -4.10 -4.22 5.93
CA CYS A 88 -4.38 -5.64 5.78
C CYS A 88 -5.06 -5.96 4.44
N ARG A 89 -6.00 -5.10 3.99
CA ARG A 89 -6.63 -5.26 2.67
C ARG A 89 -5.60 -5.18 1.55
N LYS A 90 -4.65 -4.24 1.60
CA LYS A 90 -3.55 -4.12 0.62
C LYS A 90 -2.59 -5.31 0.67
N ALA A 91 -2.33 -5.87 1.85
CA ALA A 91 -1.56 -7.11 1.97
C ALA A 91 -2.25 -8.30 1.28
N MET A 92 -3.57 -8.41 1.42
CA MET A 92 -4.36 -9.43 0.70
C MET A 92 -4.29 -9.28 -0.82
N ILE A 93 -4.23 -8.04 -1.33
CA ILE A 93 -4.02 -7.78 -2.77
C ILE A 93 -2.71 -8.42 -3.24
N LEU A 94 -1.61 -8.21 -2.51
CA LEU A 94 -0.31 -8.79 -2.84
C LEU A 94 -0.33 -10.33 -2.78
N LEU A 95 -1.05 -10.91 -1.82
CA LEU A 95 -1.23 -12.37 -1.73
C LEU A 95 -2.02 -12.92 -2.94
N MET A 96 -3.07 -12.23 -3.38
CA MET A 96 -3.81 -12.60 -4.59
C MET A 96 -2.93 -12.57 -5.84
N ILE A 97 -2.02 -11.60 -5.93
CA ILE A 97 -1.06 -11.50 -7.03
C ILE A 97 -0.05 -12.64 -7.00
N ILE A 98 0.43 -13.05 -5.81
CA ILE A 98 1.29 -14.24 -5.67
C ILE A 98 0.57 -15.47 -6.22
N ILE A 99 -0.70 -15.68 -5.86
CA ILE A 99 -1.51 -16.80 -6.35
C ILE A 99 -1.63 -16.73 -7.88
N ALA A 100 -1.95 -15.56 -8.43
CA ALA A 100 -2.04 -15.33 -9.87
C ALA A 100 -0.72 -15.65 -10.60
N ALA A 101 0.41 -15.23 -10.03
CA ALA A 101 1.74 -15.52 -10.57
C ALA A 101 2.05 -17.03 -10.57
N GLN A 102 1.52 -17.80 -9.61
CA GLN A 102 1.63 -19.26 -9.65
C GLN A 102 0.73 -19.88 -10.72
N PHE A 103 -0.45 -19.32 -10.97
CA PHE A 103 -1.32 -19.77 -12.07
C PHE A 103 -0.68 -19.54 -13.44
N ASP A 104 -0.08 -18.39 -13.66
CA ASP A 104 0.69 -18.11 -14.88
C ASP A 104 1.78 -19.16 -15.11
N LYS A 105 2.57 -19.46 -14.07
CA LYS A 105 3.61 -20.51 -14.13
C LYS A 105 3.03 -21.90 -14.38
N LEU A 106 1.91 -22.24 -13.74
CA LEU A 106 1.25 -23.53 -13.87
C LEU A 106 0.69 -23.75 -15.29
N LEU A 107 0.11 -22.71 -15.86
CA LEU A 107 -0.58 -22.75 -17.15
C LEU A 107 0.35 -22.41 -18.33
N GLY A 108 1.56 -21.90 -18.07
CA GLY A 108 2.49 -21.47 -19.11
C GLY A 108 2.03 -20.21 -19.85
N ILE A 109 1.30 -19.34 -19.15
CA ILE A 109 0.75 -18.07 -19.67
C ILE A 109 1.29 -16.91 -18.83
N ASP A 110 1.03 -15.68 -19.24
CA ASP A 110 1.57 -14.45 -18.62
C ASP A 110 0.51 -13.37 -18.32
N TRP A 111 -0.75 -13.61 -18.67
CA TRP A 111 -1.81 -12.59 -18.62
C TRP A 111 -2.67 -12.65 -17.36
N VAL A 112 -2.67 -13.72 -16.55
CA VAL A 112 -3.54 -13.82 -15.37
C VAL A 112 -3.05 -12.89 -14.27
N ARG A 113 -1.75 -12.93 -13.96
CA ARG A 113 -1.13 -12.01 -12.99
C ARG A 113 -1.32 -10.57 -13.43
N GLU A 114 -1.07 -10.27 -14.71
CA GLU A 114 -1.20 -8.91 -15.24
C GLU A 114 -2.64 -8.40 -15.11
N SER A 115 -3.62 -9.21 -15.52
CA SER A 115 -5.05 -8.85 -15.43
C SER A 115 -5.49 -8.55 -13.99
N ILE A 116 -5.03 -9.36 -13.02
CA ILE A 116 -5.34 -9.16 -11.61
C ILE A 116 -4.70 -7.87 -11.08
N ILE A 117 -3.44 -7.58 -11.45
CA ILE A 117 -2.78 -6.33 -11.06
C ILE A 117 -3.52 -5.12 -11.65
N ILE A 118 -3.91 -5.16 -12.92
CA ILE A 118 -4.70 -4.08 -13.56
C ILE A 118 -6.01 -3.87 -12.80
N ALA A 119 -6.73 -4.93 -12.45
CA ALA A 119 -7.97 -4.82 -11.68
C ALA A 119 -7.75 -4.12 -10.33
N PHE A 120 -6.65 -4.41 -9.64
CA PHE A 120 -6.32 -3.72 -8.39
C PHE A 120 -5.84 -2.28 -8.58
N ILE A 121 -5.12 -1.96 -9.67
CA ILE A 121 -4.79 -0.57 -10.03
C ILE A 121 -6.08 0.25 -10.21
N VAL A 122 -7.09 -0.30 -10.90
CA VAL A 122 -8.39 0.36 -11.07
C VAL A 122 -9.08 0.58 -9.73
N ASN A 123 -9.06 -0.42 -8.84
CA ASN A 123 -9.63 -0.27 -7.49
C ASN A 123 -8.94 0.82 -6.67
N GLU A 124 -7.61 0.88 -6.70
CA GLU A 124 -6.84 1.94 -6.01
C GLU A 124 -7.11 3.31 -6.65
N SER A 125 -7.27 3.38 -7.98
CA SER A 125 -7.64 4.61 -8.69
C SER A 125 -8.97 5.17 -8.20
N ILE A 126 -9.99 4.32 -8.04
CA ILE A 126 -11.30 4.72 -7.53
C ILE A 126 -11.16 5.28 -6.11
N SER A 127 -10.44 4.58 -5.22
CA SER A 127 -10.21 5.01 -3.83
C SER A 127 -9.47 6.35 -3.76
N ILE A 128 -8.49 6.60 -4.64
CA ILE A 128 -7.79 7.89 -4.76
C ILE A 128 -8.76 9.00 -5.18
N ILE A 129 -9.61 8.75 -6.18
CA ILE A 129 -10.57 9.76 -6.67
C ILE A 129 -11.60 10.09 -5.58
N GLU A 130 -12.08 9.10 -4.83
CA GLU A 130 -12.94 9.32 -3.66
C GLU A 130 -12.27 10.22 -2.62
N ASN A 131 -11.02 9.91 -2.24
CA ASN A 131 -10.25 10.74 -1.30
C ASN A 131 -10.05 12.17 -1.82
N ALA A 132 -9.74 12.33 -3.11
CA ALA A 132 -9.61 13.65 -3.74
C ALA A 132 -10.92 14.46 -3.69
N GLY A 133 -12.06 13.80 -3.91
CA GLY A 133 -13.38 14.40 -3.75
C GLY A 133 -13.66 14.86 -2.33
N LEU A 134 -13.26 14.06 -1.32
CA LEU A 134 -13.36 14.42 0.10
C LEU A 134 -12.46 15.61 0.47
N MET A 135 -11.35 15.81 -0.25
CA MET A 135 -10.48 16.98 -0.11
C MET A 135 -11.00 18.23 -0.84
N GLY A 136 -12.12 18.13 -1.57
CA GLY A 136 -12.76 19.26 -2.25
C GLY A 136 -12.40 19.42 -3.73
N LEU A 137 -11.72 18.44 -4.34
CA LEU A 137 -11.46 18.46 -5.77
C LEU A 137 -12.80 18.29 -6.54
N PRO A 138 -13.15 19.18 -7.47
CA PRO A 138 -14.43 19.09 -8.19
C PRO A 138 -14.43 17.89 -9.13
N ILE A 139 -15.18 16.85 -8.77
CA ILE A 139 -15.37 15.65 -9.60
C ILE A 139 -16.60 15.84 -10.49
N PRO A 140 -16.50 15.66 -11.81
CA PRO A 140 -17.64 15.71 -12.72
C PRO A 140 -18.77 14.76 -12.29
N GLN A 141 -20.03 15.20 -12.39
CA GLN A 141 -21.17 14.44 -11.87
C GLN A 141 -21.30 13.03 -12.45
N GLY A 142 -20.99 12.85 -13.74
CA GLY A 142 -21.00 11.53 -14.38
C GLY A 142 -19.99 10.56 -13.76
N LEU A 143 -18.78 11.04 -13.50
CA LEU A 143 -17.72 10.26 -12.86
C LEU A 143 -18.07 9.95 -11.40
N LYS A 144 -18.60 10.93 -10.67
CA LYS A 144 -19.03 10.75 -9.28
C LYS A 144 -20.10 9.64 -9.18
N LYS A 145 -21.12 9.67 -10.05
CA LYS A 145 -22.18 8.63 -10.07
C LYS A 145 -21.61 7.23 -10.35
N ALA A 146 -20.68 7.11 -11.30
CA ALA A 146 -20.06 5.83 -11.61
C ALA A 146 -19.27 5.29 -10.40
N ILE A 147 -18.49 6.15 -9.75
CA ILE A 147 -17.72 5.81 -8.54
C ILE A 147 -18.66 5.39 -7.40
N ASP A 148 -19.72 6.15 -7.13
CA ASP A 148 -20.68 5.86 -6.06
C ASP A 148 -21.34 4.47 -6.24
N ILE A 149 -21.64 4.07 -7.49
CA ILE A 149 -22.19 2.73 -7.79
C ILE A 149 -21.16 1.62 -7.48
N LEU A 150 -19.92 1.81 -7.90
CA LEU A 150 -18.83 0.85 -7.68
C LEU A 150 -18.51 0.72 -6.18
N SER A 151 -18.48 1.85 -5.48
CA SER A 151 -18.23 1.92 -4.04
C SER A 151 -19.33 1.24 -3.22
N ASN A 152 -20.60 1.55 -3.50
CA ASN A 152 -21.74 0.96 -2.80
C ASN A 152 -21.82 -0.56 -2.99
N LYS A 153 -21.53 -1.06 -4.19
CA LYS A 153 -21.51 -2.50 -4.45
C LYS A 153 -20.43 -3.23 -3.65
N SER A 154 -19.30 -2.57 -3.38
CA SER A 154 -18.21 -3.13 -2.57
C SER A 154 -18.56 -3.18 -1.07
N ASN A 155 -19.26 -2.17 -0.55
CA ASN A 155 -19.68 -2.10 0.86
C ASN A 155 -20.82 -3.07 1.21
N ASP A 156 -21.74 -3.33 0.27
CA ASP A 156 -22.83 -4.31 0.48
C ASP A 156 -22.33 -5.75 0.57
N SER A 157 -21.21 -6.08 -0.08
CA SER A 157 -20.53 -7.37 0.11
C SER A 157 -19.85 -7.50 1.48
N GLU A 158 -19.44 -6.39 2.10
CA GLU A 158 -18.78 -6.38 3.42
C GLU A 158 -19.79 -6.44 4.58
N LYS A 159 -21.06 -6.05 4.37
CA LYS A 159 -22.14 -6.12 5.37
C LYS A 159 -22.90 -7.46 5.41
N ARG A 160 -22.70 -8.33 4.42
CA ARG A 160 -23.33 -9.67 4.34
C ARG A 160 -22.46 -10.79 4.92
N GLN A 161 -21.37 -10.44 5.61
CA GLN A 161 -20.49 -11.33 6.37
C GLN A 161 -20.46 -10.88 7.83
#